data_AF-A0A7C4D235-F1
#
_entry.id   AF-A0A7C4D235-F1
#
_cell.length_a   1.000
_cell.length_b   1.000
_cell.length_c   1.000
_cell.angle_alpha   90.00
_cell.angle_beta   90.00
_cell.angle_gamma   90.00
#
_symmetry.space_group_name_H-M   'P 1'
#
loop_
_entity.id
_entity.type
_entity.pdbx_description
1 polymer ?
#
loop_
_entity_poly.entity_id
_entity_poly.type
_entity_poly.pdbx_seq_one_letter_code
_entity_poly.pdbx_strand_id
1 'polypeptide(L)'
;MSNSHYFIGKVKDKRREYEIKFNFEGVMIRLLSCNGVFSKKHIDTGTEVLLKGLFECLRIPENLEILDLGCGYGVIGIVIAKMRPKSSITMVDINPIAIRLAKENVKINELSNVK
;
A
#
# COMPACT_ATOMS: atom_id res chain seq x y z
N MET A 1 7.11 -18.12 35.76
CA MET A 1 6.41 -18.04 34.44
C MET A 1 5.92 -16.61 34.26
N SER A 2 6.57 -15.82 33.41
CA SER A 2 6.03 -14.56 32.92
C SER A 2 6.36 -14.44 31.44
N ASN A 3 5.30 -14.43 30.63
CA ASN A 3 5.33 -14.45 29.17
C ASN A 3 5.93 -13.17 28.58
N SER A 4 7.19 -13.24 28.17
CA SER A 4 7.79 -12.26 27.26
C SER A 4 7.47 -12.64 25.81
N HIS A 5 6.28 -12.28 25.32
CA HIS A 5 5.85 -12.60 23.94
C HIS A 5 5.92 -11.42 22.95
N TYR A 6 6.39 -10.24 23.36
CA TYR A 6 6.36 -9.03 22.50
C TYR A 6 7.72 -8.53 22.00
N PHE A 7 8.83 -9.17 22.38
CA PHE A 7 10.15 -8.79 21.88
C PHE A 7 10.94 -10.04 21.49
N ILE A 8 10.77 -10.47 20.24
CA ILE A 8 11.65 -11.45 19.60
C ILE A 8 12.55 -10.68 18.66
N GLY A 9 13.85 -10.93 18.80
CA GLY A 9 14.96 -10.09 18.38
C GLY A 9 15.05 -9.84 16.87
N LYS A 10 16.04 -9.03 16.50
CA LYS A 10 16.40 -8.74 15.11
C LYS A 10 16.74 -10.04 14.35
N VAL A 11 15.73 -10.70 13.82
CA VAL A 11 15.90 -11.73 12.80
C VAL A 11 16.38 -11.00 11.55
N LYS A 12 17.65 -11.20 11.17
CA LYS A 12 18.14 -10.90 9.81
C LYS A 12 17.49 -11.92 8.87
N ASP A 13 16.17 -11.80 8.70
CA ASP A 13 15.47 -12.59 7.71
C ASP A 13 15.95 -12.10 6.33
N LYS A 14 16.41 -13.01 5.46
CA LYS A 14 16.77 -12.66 4.08
C LYS A 14 15.46 -12.29 3.38
N ARG A 15 15.06 -11.01 3.50
CA ARG A 15 13.83 -10.48 2.92
C ARG A 15 13.90 -10.64 1.41
N ARG A 16 13.14 -11.59 0.88
CA ARG A 16 12.94 -11.73 -0.56
C ARG A 16 11.94 -10.67 -0.99
N GLU A 17 12.40 -9.76 -1.83
CA GLU A 17 11.57 -8.70 -2.39
C GLU A 17 10.99 -9.12 -3.74
N TYR A 18 9.84 -8.57 -4.06
CA TYR A 18 9.12 -8.79 -5.30
C TYR A 18 8.68 -7.45 -5.88
N GLU A 19 8.96 -7.24 -7.16
CA GLU A 19 8.37 -6.14 -7.92
C GLU A 19 7.04 -6.57 -8.51
N ILE A 20 6.02 -5.75 -8.32
CA ILE A 20 4.68 -5.91 -8.90
C ILE A 20 4.43 -4.68 -9.76
N LYS A 21 4.08 -4.92 -11.03
CA LYS A 21 3.57 -3.89 -11.94
C LYS A 21 2.07 -4.08 -12.04
N PHE A 22 1.33 -3.02 -11.74
CA PHE A 22 -0.12 -3.02 -11.78
C PHE A 22 -0.59 -1.87 -12.67
N ASN A 23 -1.45 -2.16 -13.63
CA ASN A 23 -2.08 -1.15 -14.47
C ASN A 23 -3.52 -1.00 -14.01
N PHE A 24 -3.88 0.20 -13.57
CA PHE A 24 -5.23 0.55 -13.19
C PHE A 24 -5.69 1.72 -14.08
N GLU A 25 -6.70 1.49 -14.92
CA GLU A 25 -7.26 2.53 -15.82
C GLU A 25 -6.20 3.26 -16.66
N GLY A 26 -5.20 2.54 -17.17
CA GLY A 26 -4.12 3.11 -17.98
C GLY A 26 -2.99 3.74 -17.17
N VAL A 27 -3.12 3.83 -15.85
CA VAL A 27 -2.07 4.32 -14.95
C VAL A 27 -1.21 3.17 -14.47
N MET A 28 0.08 3.22 -14.81
CA MET A 28 1.06 2.25 -14.34
C MET A 28 1.50 2.55 -12.91
N ILE A 29 1.43 1.53 -12.07
CA ILE A 29 1.82 1.54 -10.68
C ILE A 29 2.90 0.49 -10.47
N ARG A 30 4.00 0.89 -9.83
CA ARG A 30 5.13 0.01 -9.53
C ARG A 30 5.23 -0.17 -8.02
N LEU A 31 5.25 -1.40 -7.56
CA LEU A 31 5.19 -1.72 -6.13
C LEU A 31 6.29 -2.72 -5.80
N LEU A 32 7.03 -2.43 -4.75
CA LEU A 32 7.89 -3.34 -4.03
C LEU A 32 7.08 -3.99 -2.91
N SER A 33 7.23 -5.29 -2.77
CA SER A 33 6.68 -6.08 -1.66
C SER A 33 7.73 -7.08 -1.19
N CYS A 34 7.49 -7.77 -0.07
CA CYS A 34 8.41 -8.81 0.39
C CYS A 34 7.70 -9.92 1.17
N ASN A 35 8.43 -10.97 1.52
CA ASN A 35 7.95 -11.89 2.54
C ASN A 35 7.65 -11.13 3.86
N GLY A 36 6.50 -11.40 4.47
CA GLY A 36 6.06 -10.74 5.71
C GLY A 36 5.00 -9.66 5.53
N VAL A 37 4.48 -9.46 4.31
CA VAL A 37 3.27 -8.65 4.05
C VAL A 37 2.20 -9.45 3.32
N PHE A 38 0.95 -9.01 3.42
CA PHE A 38 -0.20 -9.55 2.70
C PHE A 38 -0.01 -9.44 1.19
N SER A 39 -0.55 -10.39 0.41
CA SER A 39 -0.50 -10.42 -1.06
C SER A 39 0.86 -10.08 -1.73
N LYS A 40 1.96 -10.56 -1.15
CA LYS A 40 3.35 -10.22 -1.54
C LYS A 40 3.82 -10.56 -2.98
N LYS A 41 2.98 -11.08 -3.88
CA LYS A 41 3.39 -11.46 -5.24
C LYS A 41 2.48 -10.93 -6.35
N HIS A 42 1.29 -10.45 -6.00
CA HIS A 42 0.28 -9.97 -6.95
C HIS A 42 -0.68 -9.03 -6.21
N ILE A 43 -1.51 -8.31 -6.94
CA ILE A 43 -2.56 -7.50 -6.33
C ILE A 43 -3.71 -8.42 -5.92
N ASP A 44 -4.17 -8.28 -4.68
CA ASP A 44 -5.30 -9.05 -4.17
C ASP A 44 -6.59 -8.70 -4.93
N THR A 45 -7.41 -9.71 -5.23
CA THR A 45 -8.64 -9.52 -6.01
C THR A 45 -9.63 -8.58 -5.31
N GLY A 46 -9.74 -8.65 -3.97
CA GLY A 46 -10.59 -7.73 -3.21
C GLY A 46 -10.11 -6.28 -3.30
N THR A 47 -8.79 -6.08 -3.32
CA THR A 47 -8.19 -4.75 -3.56
C THR A 47 -8.57 -4.19 -4.93
N GLU A 48 -8.51 -5.00 -5.99
CA GLU A 48 -8.92 -4.57 -7.32
C GLU A 48 -10.42 -4.22 -7.39
N VAL A 49 -11.27 -5.07 -6.80
CA VAL A 49 -12.73 -4.84 -6.76
C VAL A 49 -13.06 -3.54 -6.02
N LEU A 50 -12.40 -3.27 -4.89
CA LEU A 50 -12.57 -2.02 -4.14
C LEU A 50 -12.22 -0.81 -5.01
N LEU A 51 -11.06 -0.83 -5.66
CA LEU A 51 -10.60 0.28 -6.50
C LEU A 51 -11.58 0.53 -7.66
N LYS A 52 -12.04 -0.52 -8.34
CA LYS A 52 -13.07 -0.39 -9.39
C LYS A 52 -14.37 0.20 -8.85
N GLY A 53 -14.84 -0.27 -7.70
CA GLY A 53 -16.02 0.30 -7.05
C GLY A 53 -15.89 1.80 -6.74
N LEU A 54 -14.73 2.23 -6.24
CA LEU A 54 -14.46 3.65 -5.95
C LEU A 54 -14.44 4.52 -7.21
N PHE A 55 -13.77 4.07 -8.28
CA PHE A 55 -13.54 4.90 -9.47
C PHE A 55 -14.65 4.79 -10.53
N GLU A 56 -15.15 3.58 -10.80
CA GLU A 56 -16.13 3.34 -11.86
C GLU A 56 -17.56 3.54 -11.36
N CYS A 57 -17.89 2.99 -10.18
CA CYS A 57 -19.25 3.01 -9.65
C CYS A 57 -19.55 4.29 -8.86
N LEU A 58 -18.74 4.58 -7.84
CA LEU A 58 -18.96 5.73 -6.95
C LEU A 58 -18.43 7.05 -7.52
N ARG A 59 -17.44 6.98 -8.42
CA ARG A 59 -16.80 8.13 -9.06
C ARG A 59 -16.33 9.16 -8.03
N ILE A 60 -15.47 8.71 -7.11
CA ILE A 60 -15.01 9.54 -6.00
C ILE A 60 -14.44 10.91 -6.47
N PRO A 61 -14.72 12.01 -5.73
CA PRO A 61 -14.28 13.36 -6.08
C PRO A 61 -12.77 13.52 -6.26
N GLU A 62 -12.37 14.62 -6.93
CA GLU A 62 -10.96 14.95 -7.18
C GLU A 62 -10.17 15.37 -5.94
N ASN A 63 -10.83 15.93 -4.93
CA ASN A 63 -10.21 16.45 -3.71
C ASN A 63 -10.83 15.80 -2.48
N LEU A 64 -10.10 14.90 -1.84
CA LEU A 64 -10.53 14.11 -0.70
C LEU A 64 -9.44 14.06 0.37
N GLU A 65 -9.85 13.89 1.62
CA GLU A 65 -8.98 13.42 2.69
C GLU A 65 -9.28 11.94 2.95
N ILE A 66 -8.27 11.09 2.81
CA ILE A 66 -8.44 9.63 2.82
C ILE A 66 -7.53 9.01 3.87
N LEU A 67 -8.08 8.04 4.62
CA LEU A 67 -7.34 7.16 5.51
C LEU A 67 -7.38 5.73 4.94
N ASP A 68 -6.21 5.18 4.60
CA ASP A 68 -6.01 3.77 4.25
C ASP A 68 -5.56 3.01 5.50
N LEU A 69 -6.53 2.36 6.16
CA LEU A 69 -6.34 1.63 7.42
C LEU A 69 -5.96 0.17 7.13
N GLY A 70 -4.76 -0.23 7.57
CA GLY A 70 -4.18 -1.53 7.21
C GLY A 70 -3.63 -1.51 5.78
N CYS A 71 -2.87 -0.47 5.46
CA CYS A 71 -2.46 -0.17 4.08
C CYS A 71 -1.55 -1.23 3.44
N GLY A 72 -0.98 -2.15 4.23
CA GLY A 72 0.02 -3.09 3.74
C GLY A 72 1.19 -2.35 3.10
N TYR A 73 1.62 -2.79 1.92
CA TYR A 73 2.66 -2.12 1.15
C TYR A 73 2.12 -0.93 0.30
N GLY A 74 0.91 -0.46 0.58
CA GLY A 74 0.37 0.82 0.13
C GLY A 74 -0.44 0.80 -1.16
N VAL A 75 -0.96 -0.35 -1.60
CA VAL A 75 -1.61 -0.48 -2.93
C VAL A 75 -2.74 0.52 -3.10
N ILE A 76 -3.73 0.51 -2.20
CA ILE A 76 -4.95 1.29 -2.31
C ILE A 76 -4.60 2.78 -2.26
N GLY A 77 -3.90 3.21 -1.20
CA GLY A 77 -3.48 4.60 -1.04
C GLY A 77 -2.67 5.14 -2.23
N ILE A 78 -1.74 4.35 -2.78
CA ILE A 78 -0.92 4.77 -3.94
C ILE A 78 -1.74 4.88 -5.22
N VAL A 79 -2.65 3.93 -5.47
CA VAL A 79 -3.57 4.03 -6.63
C VAL A 79 -4.38 5.30 -6.51
N ILE A 80 -5.01 5.53 -5.36
CA ILE A 80 -5.87 6.71 -5.18
C ILE A 80 -5.05 7.99 -5.30
N ALA A 81 -3.86 8.06 -4.70
CA ALA A 81 -2.98 9.21 -4.78
C ALA A 81 -2.57 9.55 -6.22
N LYS A 82 -2.28 8.56 -7.07
CA LYS A 82 -2.00 8.77 -8.49
C LYS A 82 -3.24 9.23 -9.27
N MET A 83 -4.37 8.59 -9.03
CA MET A 83 -5.63 8.86 -9.76
C MET A 83 -6.28 10.18 -9.32
N ARG A 84 -5.99 10.66 -8.11
CA ARG A 84 -6.56 11.86 -7.49
C ARG A 84 -5.45 12.72 -6.89
N PRO A 85 -4.64 13.39 -7.74
CA PRO A 85 -3.45 14.12 -7.29
C PRO A 85 -3.77 15.33 -6.39
N LYS A 86 -5.03 15.78 -6.34
CA LYS A 86 -5.47 16.86 -5.43
C LYS A 86 -5.91 16.36 -4.06
N SER A 87 -6.08 15.05 -3.86
CA SER A 87 -6.44 14.45 -2.58
C SER A 87 -5.22 14.31 -1.66
N SER A 88 -5.46 14.27 -0.35
CA SER A 88 -4.47 13.95 0.69
C SER A 88 -4.75 12.56 1.27
N ILE A 89 -3.74 11.69 1.23
CA ILE A 89 -3.87 10.29 1.67
C ILE A 89 -3.00 10.07 2.91
N THR A 90 -3.56 9.44 3.94
CA THR A 90 -2.83 8.94 5.10
C THR A 90 -2.85 7.42 5.09
N MET A 91 -1.69 6.78 5.17
CA MET A 91 -1.59 5.32 5.18
C MET A 91 -1.09 4.83 6.54
N VAL A 92 -1.81 3.88 7.15
CA VAL A 92 -1.45 3.33 8.46
C VAL A 92 -1.48 1.81 8.46
N ASP A 93 -0.52 1.19 9.15
CA ASP A 93 -0.42 -0.25 9.33
C ASP A 93 0.34 -0.55 10.62
N ILE A 94 -0.03 -1.63 11.31
CA ILE A 94 0.65 -2.09 12.52
C ILE A 94 1.99 -2.78 12.20
N ASN A 95 2.15 -3.28 10.97
CA ASN A 95 3.34 -3.98 10.53
C ASN A 95 4.41 -2.99 10.06
N PRO A 96 5.57 -2.89 10.75
CA PRO A 96 6.63 -1.96 10.37
C PRO A 96 7.27 -2.29 9.01
N ILE A 97 7.20 -3.54 8.55
CA ILE A 97 7.66 -3.94 7.21
C ILE A 97 6.75 -3.36 6.14
N ALA A 98 5.43 -3.40 6.38
CA ALA A 98 4.41 -2.82 5.51
C ALA A 98 4.62 -1.30 5.37
N ILE A 99 4.78 -0.58 6.48
CA ILE A 99 5.07 0.86 6.49
C ILE A 99 6.34 1.21 5.71
N ARG A 100 7.42 0.44 5.89
CA ARG A 100 8.66 0.66 5.12
C ARG A 100 8.42 0.52 3.62
N LEU A 101 7.78 -0.56 3.19
CA LEU A 101 7.48 -0.81 1.78
C LEU A 101 6.53 0.25 1.21
N ALA A 102 5.50 0.64 1.95
CA ALA A 102 4.58 1.70 1.56
C ALA A 102 5.33 3.02 1.31
N LYS A 103 6.26 3.41 2.21
CA LYS A 103 7.11 4.60 2.02
C LYS A 103 8.03 4.49 0.80
N GLU A 104 8.62 3.33 0.55
CA GLU A 104 9.44 3.08 -0.64
C GLU A 104 8.59 3.15 -1.91
N ASN A 105 7.38 2.60 -1.88
CA ASN A 105 6.45 2.62 -3.01
C ASN A 105 5.92 4.02 -3.31
N VAL A 106 5.66 4.85 -2.29
CA VAL A 106 5.36 6.28 -2.47
C VAL A 106 6.48 6.97 -3.26
N LYS A 107 7.76 6.70 -2.93
CA LYS A 107 8.91 7.25 -3.65
C LYS A 107 9.03 6.71 -5.09
N ILE A 108 8.88 5.39 -5.27
CA ILE A 108 8.94 4.73 -6.60
C ILE A 108 7.89 5.32 -7.55
N ASN A 109 6.74 5.73 -7.00
CA ASN A 109 5.63 6.29 -7.76
C ASN A 109 5.63 7.83 -7.81
N GLU A 110 6.64 8.48 -7.23
CA GLU A 110 6.84 9.94 -7.21
C GLU A 110 5.66 10.72 -6.63
N LEU A 111 5.10 10.21 -5.53
CA LEU A 111 3.92 10.80 -4.90
C LEU A 111 4.30 11.79 -3.79
N SER A 112 3.67 12.97 -3.81
CA SER A 112 3.86 14.03 -2.81
C SER A 112 2.64 14.26 -1.92
N ASN A 113 1.51 13.62 -2.22
CA ASN A 113 0.22 13.79 -1.56
C ASN A 113 -0.14 12.64 -0.62
N VAL A 114 0.88 11.93 -0.11
CA VAL A 114 0.71 10.80 0.82
C VAL A 114 1.52 11.04 2.10
N LYS A 115 0.92 10.74 3.25
CA LYS A 115 1.50 10.87 4.59
C LYS A 115 1.57 9.51 5.29
#